data_AF-A0A653Y9B3-F1
#
_entry.id   AF-A0A653Y9B3-F1
#
_cell.length_a   1.000
_cell.length_b   1.000
_cell.length_c   1.000
_cell.angle_alpha   90.00
_cell.angle_beta   90.00
_cell.angle_gamma   90.00
#
_symmetry.space_group_name_H-M   'P 1'
#
loop_
_entity.id
_entity.type
_entity.pdbx_description
1 polymer ?
#
loop_
_entity_poly.entity_id
_entity_poly.type
_entity_poly.pdbx_seq_one_letter_code
_entity_poly.pdbx_strand_id
1 'polypeptide(L)' 'MQRHKMSYLTPAIPLLVSGVACLAIGLASEAKTFVWMAPGFMATGGVLLWLGLRRRAG' A
#
# COMPACT_ATOMS: atom_id res chain seq x y z
N MET A 1 -16.92 -15.81 18.71
CA MET A 1 -16.27 -15.44 17.43
C MET A 1 -15.82 -13.98 17.52
N GLN A 2 -14.67 -13.70 18.15
CA GLN A 2 -14.09 -12.34 18.16
C GLN A 2 -13.79 -11.97 16.71
N ARG A 3 -14.59 -11.07 16.11
CA ARG A 3 -14.20 -10.39 14.88
C ARG A 3 -12.97 -9.58 15.22
N HIS A 4 -11.78 -10.12 14.93
CA HIS A 4 -10.56 -9.34 14.82
C HIS A 4 -10.92 -8.22 13.85
N LYS A 5 -11.14 -7.01 14.38
CA LYS A 5 -11.41 -5.82 13.58
C LYS A 5 -10.07 -5.52 12.90
N MET A 6 -9.76 -6.26 11.83
CA MET A 6 -8.50 -6.14 11.11
C MET A 6 -8.43 -4.70 10.65
N SER A 7 -7.55 -3.94 11.30
CA SER A 7 -7.34 -2.55 10.96
C SER A 7 -6.79 -2.53 9.56
N TYR A 8 -7.47 -1.85 8.62
CA TYR A 8 -6.96 -1.72 7.25
C TYR A 8 -5.58 -1.05 7.19
N LEU A 9 -5.19 -0.36 8.26
CA LEU A 9 -3.85 0.20 8.44
C LEU A 9 -2.76 -0.89 8.45
N THR A 10 -3.05 -2.06 9.01
CA THR A 10 -2.09 -3.16 9.16
C THR A 10 -1.58 -3.68 7.81
N PRO A 11 -2.43 -3.95 6.81
CA PRO A 11 -1.97 -4.25 5.44
C PRO A 11 -1.63 -3.01 4.61
N ALA A 12 -2.20 -1.83 4.89
CA ALA A 12 -1.96 -0.62 4.08
C ALA A 12 -0.51 -0.13 4.13
N ILE A 13 0.08 -0.07 5.33
CA ILE A 13 1.45 0.43 5.54
C ILE A 13 2.48 -0.40 4.75
N PRO A 14 2.55 -1.75 4.89
CA PRO A 14 3.54 -2.54 4.15
C PRO A 14 3.33 -2.48 2.63
N LEU A 15 2.08 -2.34 2.15
CA LEU A 15 1.80 -2.15 0.72
C LEU A 15 2.36 -0.83 0.19
N LEU A 16 2.16 0.27 0.93
CA LEU A 16 2.72 1.58 0.55
C LEU A 16 4.25 1.55 0.53
N VAL A 17 4.88 0.95 1.54
CA VAL A 17 6.35 0.79 1.61
C VAL A 17 6.86 -0.04 0.44
N SER A 18 6.18 -1.14 0.10
CA SER A 18 6.54 -1.99 -1.03
C SER A 18 6.42 -1.25 -2.37
N GLY A 19 5.40 -0.39 -2.51
CA GLY A 19 5.24 0.47 -3.68
C GLY A 19 6.37 1.48 -3.84
N VAL A 20 6.77 2.16 -2.75
CA VAL A 20 7.91 3.09 -2.75
C VAL A 20 9.21 2.35 -3.07
N ALA A 21 9.43 1.16 -2.50
CA ALA A 21 10.62 0.36 -2.77
C ALA A 21 10.68 -0.11 -4.24
N CYS A 22 9.56 -0.58 -4.80
CA CYS A 22 9.48 -0.92 -6.23
C CYS A 22 9.79 0.29 -7.12
N LEU A 23 9.25 1.47 -6.78
CA LEU A 23 9.52 2.68 -7.56
C LEU A 23 11.01 3.06 -7.49
N ALA A 24 11.60 3.04 -6.30
CA ALA A 24 13.01 3.36 -6.09
C ALA A 24 13.93 2.39 -6.86
N ILE A 25 13.66 1.09 -6.80
CA ILE A 25 14.42 0.07 -7.55
C ILE A 25 14.23 0.25 -9.05
N GLY A 26 12.99 0.47 -9.50
CA GLY A 26 12.68 0.67 -10.92
C GLY A 26 13.36 1.91 -11.51
N LEU A 27 13.44 2.99 -10.75
CA LEU A 27 14.16 4.21 -11.13
C LEU A 27 15.69 4.02 -11.08
N ALA A 28 16.22 3.33 -10.07
CA ALA A 28 17.66 3.13 -9.91
C ALA A 28 18.26 2.12 -10.90
N SER A 29 17.49 1.10 -11.29
CA SER A 29 17.96 -0.01 -12.13
C SER A 29 17.43 0.03 -13.57
N GLU A 30 16.75 1.12 -13.98
CA GLU A 30 15.97 1.22 -15.24
C GLU A 30 14.99 0.07 -15.50
N ALA A 31 14.65 -0.67 -14.45
CA ALA A 31 13.79 -1.83 -14.53
C ALA A 31 12.33 -1.38 -14.65
N LYS A 32 11.91 -1.11 -15.90
CA LYS A 32 10.57 -0.60 -16.25
C LYS A 32 9.45 -1.43 -15.60
N THR A 33 9.62 -2.73 -15.46
CA THR A 33 8.67 -3.63 -14.79
C THR A 33 8.34 -3.19 -13.37
N PHE A 34 9.33 -2.80 -12.56
CA PHE A 34 9.10 -2.33 -11.19
C PHE A 34 8.44 -0.94 -11.15
N VAL A 35 8.76 -0.07 -12.12
CA VAL A 35 8.11 1.24 -12.27
C VAL A 35 6.62 1.10 -12.59
N TRP A 36 6.25 0.15 -13.47
CA TRP A 36 4.85 -0.14 -13.80
C TRP A 36 4.08 -0.83 -12.67
N MET A 37 4.78 -1.58 -11.81
CA MET A 37 4.18 -2.33 -10.71
C MET A 37 3.96 -1.46 -9.45
N ALA A 38 4.81 -0.45 -9.22
CA ALA A 38 4.73 0.45 -8.07
C ALA A 38 3.37 1.17 -7.90
N PRO A 39 2.71 1.70 -8.95
CA PRO A 39 1.39 2.31 -8.84
C PRO A 39 0.33 1.37 -8.27
N GLY A 40 0.38 0.07 -8.59
CA GLY A 40 -0.58 -0.91 -8.08
C GLY A 40 -0.50 -1.10 -6.57
N PHE A 41 0.73 -1.16 -6.04
CA PHE A 41 0.98 -1.22 -4.61
C PHE A 41 0.58 0.08 -3.89
N MET A 42 0.91 1.23 -4.48
CA MET A 42 0.53 2.54 -3.92
C MET A 42 -0.99 2.74 -3.90
N ALA A 43 -1.69 2.42 -4.99
CA ALA A 43 -3.13 2.55 -5.09
C ALA A 43 -3.84 1.65 -4.06
N THR A 44 -3.44 0.38 -3.98
CA THR A 44 -4.04 -0.58 -3.04
C THR A 44 -3.78 -0.18 -1.59
N GLY A 45 -2.54 0.19 -1.27
CA GLY A 45 -2.17 0.67 0.07
C GLY A 45 -2.91 1.95 0.45
N GLY A 46 -3.04 2.90 -0.49
CA GLY A 46 -3.74 4.17 -0.29
C GLY A 46 -5.24 3.98 -0.06
N VAL A 47 -5.90 3.10 -0.83
CA VAL A 47 -7.31 2.77 -0.64
C VAL A 47 -7.55 2.14 0.73
N LEU A 48 -6.71 1.18 1.13
CA LEU A 48 -6.81 0.56 2.45
C LEU A 48 -6.56 1.56 3.58
N LEU A 49 -5.59 2.46 3.41
CA LEU A 49 -5.33 3.54 4.37
C LEU A 49 -6.57 4.44 4.50
N TRP A 50 -7.16 4.85 3.38
CA TRP A 50 -8.35 5.71 3.37
C TRP A 50 -9.55 5.05 4.04
N LEU A 51 -9.83 3.77 3.73
CA LEU A 51 -10.88 3.01 4.39
C LEU A 51 -10.62 2.83 5.89
N GLY A 52 -9.36 2.63 6.28
CA GLY A 52 -8.93 2.57 7.68
C GLY A 52 -9.18 3.87 8.42
N LEU A 53 -8.84 5.00 7.80
CA LEU A 53 -9.06 6.33 8.35
C LEU A 53 -10.55 6.67 8.46
N ARG A 54 -11.34 6.40 7.41
CA ARG A 54 -12.80 6.59 7.43
C ARG A 54 -13.47 5.79 8.54
N ARG A 55 -13.01 4.56 8.82
CA ARG A 55 -13.54 3.72 9.91
C ARG A 55 -13.08 4.13 11.30
N ARG A 56 -12.04 4.95 11.43
CA ARG A 56 -11.60 5.53 12.70
C ARG A 56 -12.32 6.85 13.02
N ALA A 57 -12.78 7.56 12.00
CA ALA A 57 -13.40 8.88 12.12
C ALA A 57 -14.93 8.87 12.30
N GLY A 58 -15.57 7.69 12.24
CA GLY A 58 -17.02 7.52 12.40
C GLY A 58 -17.38 6.50 13.46
#